data_AF-A0A151Z8B8-F1
#
_entry.id   AF-A0A151Z8B8-F1
#
_cell.length_a   1.000
_cell.length_b   1.000
_cell.length_c   1.000
_cell.angle_alpha   90.00
_cell.angle_beta   90.00
_cell.angle_gamma   90.00
#
_symmetry.space_group_name_H-M   'P 1'
#
loop_
_entity.id
_entity.type
_entity.pdbx_description
1 polymer ?
#
loop_
_entity_poly.entity_id
_entity_poly.type
_entity_poly.pdbx_seq_one_letter_code
_entity_poly.pdbx_strand_id
1 'polypeptide(L)'
;MNKLYYLLVFLIILNFSYAIKIKKRIGIDNNINNIIIQPPIVRDVFISSENLKKSGDVTAVILGENFGIHKDKVEVVFGNTKVKILSVLPYLIKFQLPTNPVSSKVNVYVNGIKSTQHSRLEIVPIILDLSTDTLTSGGNLTIFGRFFKPEEYIIKIDNVKNGCILLEVSKNGDYIVCEVPPGTGGNKPLQIDNTLNFSNRTFSYAPPAITDIKYNHKYNNLILTGQSFGEPCKIILNLNRQEMECLYPVYDNISTIICLPEEDLSLLTPFSFSIEISVDNVKSLYYDQL
;
A
#
# COMPACT_ATOMS: atom_id res chain seq x y z
N MET A 1 25.00 -24.18 -32.60
CA MET A 1 26.37 -24.05 -32.04
C MET A 1 26.88 -22.61 -31.86
N ASN A 2 26.27 -21.56 -32.43
CA ASN A 2 26.88 -20.21 -32.38
C ASN A 2 26.58 -19.36 -31.12
N LYS A 3 25.44 -19.52 -30.43
CA LYS A 3 25.10 -18.65 -29.27
C LYS A 3 25.98 -18.86 -28.03
N LEU A 4 26.44 -20.07 -27.77
CA LEU A 4 27.30 -20.38 -26.62
C LEU A 4 28.73 -19.85 -26.80
N TYR A 5 29.22 -19.84 -28.05
CA TYR A 5 30.53 -19.30 -28.40
C TYR A 5 30.60 -17.78 -28.20
N TYR A 6 29.57 -17.04 -28.62
CA TYR A 6 29.52 -15.59 -28.37
C TYR A 6 29.41 -15.24 -26.88
N LEU A 7 28.71 -16.04 -26.07
CA LEU A 7 28.62 -15.82 -24.63
C LEU A 7 29.98 -16.03 -23.92
N LEU A 8 30.73 -17.07 -24.33
CA LEU A 8 32.08 -17.35 -23.83
C LEU A 8 33.08 -16.27 -24.26
N VAL A 9 33.04 -15.84 -25.52
CA VAL A 9 33.90 -14.76 -26.01
C VAL A 9 33.56 -13.44 -25.30
N PHE A 10 32.28 -13.15 -25.04
CA PHE A 10 31.87 -11.95 -24.29
C PHE A 10 32.31 -11.98 -22.82
N LEU A 11 32.25 -13.14 -22.16
CA LEU A 11 32.75 -13.34 -20.79
C LEU A 11 34.29 -13.24 -20.72
N ILE A 12 35.01 -13.69 -21.73
CA ILE A 12 36.47 -13.57 -21.80
C ILE A 12 36.86 -12.10 -22.04
N ILE A 13 36.15 -11.37 -22.92
CA ILE A 13 36.38 -9.94 -23.17
C ILE A 13 36.05 -9.09 -21.94
N LEU A 14 34.98 -9.42 -21.19
CA LEU A 14 34.67 -8.75 -19.92
C LEU A 14 35.77 -8.97 -18.87
N ASN A 15 36.27 -10.20 -18.73
CA ASN A 15 37.37 -10.50 -17.81
C ASN A 15 38.68 -9.81 -18.23
N PHE A 16 39.00 -9.76 -19.53
CA PHE A 16 40.18 -9.06 -20.04
C PHE A 16 40.06 -7.53 -19.92
N SER A 17 38.89 -6.97 -20.20
CA SER A 17 38.65 -5.53 -20.03
C SER A 17 38.65 -5.12 -18.56
N TYR A 18 38.26 -6.01 -17.65
CA TYR A 18 38.39 -5.81 -16.20
C TYR A 18 39.87 -5.89 -15.77
N ALA A 19 40.62 -6.87 -16.26
CA ALA A 19 42.06 -7.01 -15.99
C ALA A 19 42.90 -5.85 -16.54
N ILE A 20 42.56 -5.31 -17.73
CA ILE A 20 43.26 -4.18 -18.35
C ILE A 20 42.92 -2.86 -17.65
N LYS A 21 41.68 -2.69 -17.12
CA LYS A 21 41.34 -1.53 -16.28
C LYS A 21 42.06 -1.56 -14.92
N ILE A 22 42.36 -2.74 -14.39
CA ILE A 22 43.19 -2.87 -13.18
C ILE A 22 44.64 -2.50 -13.50
N LYS A 23 45.19 -2.94 -14.64
CA LYS A 23 46.59 -2.62 -15.04
C LYS A 23 46.85 -1.14 -15.34
N LYS A 24 45.85 -0.37 -15.79
CA LYS A 24 46.01 1.07 -16.07
C LYS A 24 45.64 1.97 -14.88
N ARG A 25 45.00 1.41 -13.83
CA ARG A 25 44.66 2.12 -12.58
C ARG A 25 45.64 1.81 -11.44
N ILE A 26 46.49 0.79 -11.61
CA ILE A 26 47.66 0.54 -10.77
C ILE A 26 48.89 0.98 -11.57
N GLY A 27 49.39 2.18 -11.32
CA GLY A 27 50.78 2.50 -11.61
C GLY A 27 51.65 1.64 -10.69
N ILE A 28 52.05 0.47 -11.17
CA ILE A 28 53.05 -0.36 -10.48
C ILE A 28 54.40 0.29 -10.77
N ASP A 29 54.71 1.32 -9.98
CA ASP A 29 56.09 1.65 -9.64
C ASP A 29 56.54 0.58 -8.64
N ASN A 30 57.75 0.04 -8.79
CA ASN A 30 58.30 -1.06 -7.98
C ASN A 30 58.64 -0.63 -6.54
N ASN A 31 58.00 0.43 -6.05
CA ASN A 31 58.10 0.95 -4.71
C ASN A 31 56.74 0.78 -4.02
N ILE A 32 56.38 -0.48 -3.73
CA ILE A 32 55.14 -0.85 -3.06
C ILE A 32 55.23 -0.43 -1.59
N ASN A 33 54.91 0.84 -1.30
CA ASN A 33 54.66 1.27 0.08
C ASN A 33 53.44 2.18 0.25
N ASN A 34 52.74 2.57 -0.81
CA ASN A 34 51.54 3.42 -0.67
C ASN A 34 50.38 2.93 -1.53
N ILE A 35 49.60 1.98 -1.01
CA ILE A 35 48.25 1.71 -1.53
C ILE A 35 47.37 2.90 -1.12
N ILE A 36 47.02 3.76 -2.08
CA ILE A 36 46.11 4.88 -1.84
C ILE A 36 44.70 4.30 -1.72
N ILE A 37 44.20 4.19 -0.49
CA ILE A 37 42.82 3.78 -0.22
C ILE A 37 41.92 4.98 -0.48
N GLN A 38 41.11 4.92 -1.53
CA GLN A 38 40.11 5.96 -1.77
C GLN A 38 38.97 5.84 -0.76
N PRO A 39 38.47 6.97 -0.21
CA PRO A 39 37.35 6.94 0.72
C PRO A 39 36.07 6.44 0.01
N PRO A 40 35.15 5.81 0.76
CA PRO A 40 33.85 5.42 0.22
C PRO A 40 33.02 6.66 -0.16
N ILE A 41 32.21 6.55 -1.20
CA ILE A 41 31.30 7.62 -1.63
C ILE A 41 29.89 7.07 -1.56
N VAL A 42 29.00 7.75 -0.82
CA VAL A 42 27.57 7.47 -0.82
C VAL A 42 26.90 8.42 -1.80
N ARG A 43 26.31 7.88 -2.86
CA ARG A 43 25.61 8.66 -3.89
C ARG A 43 24.11 8.75 -3.59
N ASP A 44 23.50 7.62 -3.21
CA ASP A 44 22.07 7.55 -2.94
C ASP A 44 21.74 6.48 -1.91
N VAL A 45 20.63 6.66 -1.19
CA VAL A 45 20.09 5.67 -0.26
C VAL A 45 18.57 5.65 -0.32
N PHE A 46 18.01 4.45 -0.51
CA PHE A 46 16.56 4.26 -0.60
C PHE A 46 16.11 2.94 0.07
N ILE A 47 14.83 2.86 0.41
CA ILE A 47 14.22 1.65 0.96
C ILE A 47 14.02 0.64 -0.18
N SER A 48 14.42 -0.62 0.04
CA SER A 48 14.20 -1.69 -0.93
C SER A 48 12.72 -2.09 -0.97
N SER A 49 12.13 -2.08 -2.16
CA SER A 49 10.72 -2.47 -2.37
C SER A 49 10.44 -3.95 -2.14
N GLU A 50 11.46 -4.82 -2.19
CA GLU A 50 11.33 -6.28 -2.11
C GLU A 50 10.69 -6.76 -0.78
N ASN A 51 10.92 -6.03 0.31
CA ASN A 51 10.47 -6.41 1.65
C ASN A 51 9.43 -5.46 2.24
N LEU A 52 9.05 -4.37 1.53
CA LEU A 52 8.03 -3.45 2.01
C LEU A 52 6.68 -4.13 2.24
N LYS A 53 6.34 -5.12 1.41
CA LYS A 53 5.06 -5.85 1.45
C LYS A 53 5.06 -7.11 2.33
N LYS A 54 6.21 -7.48 2.90
CA LYS A 54 6.34 -8.71 3.69
C LYS A 54 6.37 -8.39 5.18
N SER A 55 5.87 -9.32 5.99
CA SER A 55 6.11 -9.29 7.43
C SER A 55 7.61 -9.51 7.71
N GLY A 56 8.18 -8.71 8.62
CA GLY A 56 9.59 -8.80 9.00
C GLY A 56 10.41 -7.55 8.68
N ASP A 57 11.73 -7.74 8.69
CA ASP A 57 12.72 -6.69 8.65
C ASP A 57 12.72 -5.92 7.32
N VAL A 58 12.62 -4.59 7.40
CA VAL A 58 12.74 -3.72 6.22
C VAL A 58 14.20 -3.46 5.90
N THR A 59 14.55 -3.53 4.62
CA THR A 59 15.92 -3.38 4.13
C THR A 59 16.06 -2.11 3.30
N ALA A 60 17.20 -1.44 3.42
CA ALA A 60 17.58 -0.30 2.60
C ALA A 60 18.84 -0.60 1.77
N VAL A 61 19.01 0.16 0.70
CA VAL A 61 20.09 0.01 -0.27
C VAL A 61 20.86 1.33 -0.36
N ILE A 62 22.18 1.24 -0.30
CA ILE A 62 23.11 2.34 -0.56
C ILE A 62 23.72 2.12 -1.94
N LEU A 63 23.65 3.12 -2.81
CA LEU A 63 24.41 3.18 -4.06
C LEU A 63 25.60 4.11 -3.88
N GLY A 64 26.74 3.73 -4.43
CA GLY A 64 27.96 4.50 -4.22
C GLY A 64 29.18 3.89 -4.89
N GLU A 65 30.35 4.22 -4.36
CA GLU A 65 31.65 3.76 -4.87
C GLU A 65 32.62 3.44 -3.73
N ASN A 66 33.65 2.65 -4.06
CA ASN A 66 34.76 2.31 -3.18
C ASN A 66 34.34 1.58 -1.89
N PHE A 67 33.25 0.81 -1.92
CA PHE A 67 32.82 -0.02 -0.80
C PHE A 67 33.64 -1.29 -0.62
N GLY A 68 34.39 -1.68 -1.64
CA GLY A 68 35.12 -2.95 -1.67
C GLY A 68 34.19 -4.16 -1.79
N ILE A 69 34.71 -5.34 -1.44
CA ILE A 69 33.98 -6.62 -1.51
C ILE A 69 33.93 -7.36 -0.16
N HIS A 70 34.68 -6.89 0.83
CA HIS A 70 34.85 -7.56 2.12
C HIS A 70 33.91 -6.96 3.16
N LYS A 71 32.79 -7.65 3.41
CA LYS A 71 31.74 -7.20 4.32
C LYS A 71 32.23 -6.90 5.75
N ASP A 72 33.23 -7.64 6.23
CA ASP A 72 33.85 -7.48 7.55
C ASP A 72 34.65 -6.18 7.71
N LYS A 73 34.99 -5.52 6.59
CA LYS A 73 35.70 -4.23 6.57
C LYS A 73 34.78 -3.04 6.42
N VAL A 74 33.47 -3.27 6.27
CA VAL A 74 32.48 -2.22 6.02
C VAL A 74 31.59 -2.06 7.24
N GLU A 75 31.36 -0.81 7.61
CA GLU A 75 30.34 -0.44 8.60
C GLU A 75 29.37 0.56 8.00
N VAL A 76 28.09 0.42 8.34
CA VAL A 76 27.06 1.39 7.99
C VAL A 76 26.47 1.95 9.27
N VAL A 77 26.39 3.27 9.34
CA VAL A 77 25.76 3.99 10.45
C VAL A 77 24.59 4.80 9.89
N PHE A 78 23.39 4.48 10.35
CA PHE A 78 22.15 5.18 10.03
C PHE A 78 21.77 6.09 11.21
N GLY A 79 21.87 7.40 11.01
CA GLY A 79 21.81 8.38 12.11
C GLY A 79 22.98 8.16 13.07
N ASN A 80 22.67 7.66 14.27
CA ASN A 80 23.64 7.32 15.30
C ASN A 80 23.73 5.81 15.56
N THR A 81 23.02 4.99 14.79
CA THR A 81 22.89 3.55 15.02
C THR A 81 23.69 2.77 13.99
N LYS A 82 24.57 1.88 14.45
CA LYS A 82 25.22 0.89 13.58
C LYS A 82 24.18 -0.14 13.15
N VAL A 83 24.03 -0.33 11.85
CA VAL A 83 23.00 -1.21 11.28
C VAL A 83 23.60 -2.52 10.80
N LYS A 84 22.77 -3.57 10.77
CA LYS A 84 23.19 -4.88 10.28
C LYS A 84 23.31 -4.85 8.75
N ILE A 85 24.52 -5.04 8.26
CA ILE A 85 24.78 -5.18 6.83
C ILE A 85 24.35 -6.58 6.38
N LEU A 86 23.62 -6.65 5.26
CA LEU A 86 23.18 -7.89 4.66
C LEU A 86 24.15 -8.32 3.56
N SER A 87 24.49 -7.42 2.63
CA SER A 87 25.44 -7.67 1.55
C SER A 87 26.27 -6.45 1.20
N VAL A 88 27.50 -6.68 0.73
CA VAL A 88 28.41 -5.64 0.20
C VAL A 88 28.86 -6.04 -1.20
N LEU A 89 28.74 -5.10 -2.12
CA LEU A 89 29.31 -5.11 -3.47
C LEU A 89 30.07 -3.79 -3.68
N PRO A 90 30.96 -3.70 -4.68
CA PRO A 90 31.81 -2.51 -4.87
C PRO A 90 31.06 -1.18 -5.00
N TYR A 91 29.81 -1.22 -5.45
CA TYR A 91 28.96 -0.06 -5.71
C TYR A 91 27.60 -0.10 -4.98
N LEU A 92 27.38 -1.12 -4.15
CA LEU A 92 26.08 -1.35 -3.52
C LEU A 92 26.24 -1.99 -2.14
N ILE A 93 25.54 -1.45 -1.14
CA ILE A 93 25.41 -2.09 0.18
C ILE A 93 23.93 -2.28 0.48
N LYS A 94 23.51 -3.50 0.86
CA LYS A 94 22.18 -3.75 1.44
C LYS A 94 22.32 -3.86 2.95
N PHE A 95 21.45 -3.20 3.69
CA PHE A 95 21.42 -3.25 5.15
C PHE A 95 19.99 -3.31 5.67
N GLN A 96 19.84 -3.78 6.91
CA GLN A 96 18.57 -3.84 7.62
C GLN A 96 18.35 -2.54 8.39
N LEU A 97 17.17 -1.92 8.22
CA LEU A 97 16.79 -0.76 9.01
C LEU A 97 16.57 -1.16 10.47
N PRO A 98 16.88 -0.27 11.43
CA PRO A 98 16.51 -0.51 12.82
C PRO A 98 14.98 -0.51 12.98
N THR A 99 14.49 -1.05 14.09
CA THR A 99 13.08 -0.93 14.49
C THR A 99 12.71 0.55 14.65
N ASN A 100 11.54 0.95 14.14
CA ASN A 100 11.05 2.33 14.17
C ASN A 100 12.06 3.37 13.64
N PRO A 101 12.53 3.24 12.38
CA PRO A 101 13.55 4.12 11.85
C PRO A 101 13.02 5.56 11.71
N VAL A 102 13.90 6.53 11.94
CA VAL A 102 13.62 7.96 11.74
C VAL A 102 14.50 8.48 10.62
N SER A 103 13.95 9.32 9.73
CA SER A 103 14.70 9.95 8.63
C SER A 103 16.05 10.49 9.09
N SER A 104 17.12 9.93 8.54
CA SER A 104 18.48 10.16 9.04
C SER A 104 19.52 10.10 7.92
N LYS A 105 20.68 10.69 8.20
CA LYS A 105 21.85 10.58 7.33
C LYS A 105 22.42 9.16 7.38
N VAL A 106 22.97 8.70 6.27
CA VAL A 106 23.61 7.40 6.15
C VAL A 106 25.09 7.62 5.91
N ASN A 107 25.93 7.10 6.80
CA ASN A 107 27.38 7.11 6.67
C ASN A 107 27.89 5.70 6.44
N VAL A 108 28.91 5.57 5.57
CA VAL A 108 29.61 4.31 5.34
C VAL A 108 31.05 4.46 5.79
N TYR A 109 31.59 3.46 6.47
CA TYR A 109 32.99 3.36 6.84
C TYR A 109 33.59 2.14 6.16
N VAL A 110 34.74 2.30 5.51
CA VAL A 110 35.50 1.19 4.92
C VAL A 110 36.89 1.21 5.53
N ASN A 111 37.29 0.16 6.24
CA ASN A 111 38.53 0.10 7.03
C ASN A 111 38.70 1.32 7.97
N GLY A 112 37.61 1.76 8.60
CA GLY A 112 37.61 2.93 9.50
C GLY A 112 37.60 4.29 8.77
N ILE A 113 37.74 4.33 7.44
CA ILE A 113 37.67 5.56 6.66
C ILE A 113 36.20 5.90 6.38
N LYS A 114 35.75 7.05 6.87
CA LYS A 114 34.38 7.56 6.67
C LYS A 114 34.14 8.02 5.24
N SER A 115 32.91 7.87 4.75
CA SER A 115 32.49 8.37 3.46
C SER A 115 32.59 9.89 3.35
N THR A 116 33.05 10.38 2.20
CA THR A 116 33.21 11.83 1.93
C THR A 116 31.89 12.50 1.55
N GLN A 117 30.95 11.72 1.03
CA GLN A 117 29.58 12.14 0.77
C GLN A 117 28.60 11.30 1.58
N HIS A 118 27.44 11.87 1.86
CA HIS A 118 26.36 11.21 2.58
C HIS A 118 25.04 11.59 1.94
N SER A 119 24.13 10.63 1.88
CA SER A 119 22.74 10.86 1.53
C SER A 119 21.88 10.71 2.77
N ARG A 120 20.71 11.35 2.73
CA ARG A 120 19.70 11.23 3.77
C ARG A 120 18.64 10.26 3.27
N LEU A 121 18.38 9.23 4.06
CA LEU A 121 17.27 8.33 3.79
C LEU A 121 16.04 8.89 4.50
N GLU A 122 15.05 9.30 3.71
CA GLU A 122 13.76 9.74 4.21
C GLU A 122 12.87 8.53 4.53
N ILE A 123 12.37 8.50 5.76
CA ILE A 123 11.40 7.51 6.22
C ILE A 123 10.03 8.17 6.23
N VAL A 124 9.19 7.72 5.31
CA VAL A 124 7.82 8.22 5.13
C VAL A 124 6.84 7.09 5.43
N PRO A 125 5.66 7.39 6.01
CA PRO A 125 4.60 6.40 6.19
C PRO A 125 4.21 5.73 4.87
N ILE A 126 3.95 4.42 4.91
CA ILE A 126 3.53 3.64 3.74
C ILE A 126 2.27 2.87 4.09
N ILE A 127 1.22 3.05 3.30
CA ILE A 127 -0.03 2.28 3.41
C ILE A 127 0.11 0.98 2.60
N LEU A 128 -0.03 -0.15 3.28
CA LEU A 128 0.06 -1.49 2.70
C LEU A 128 -1.28 -2.18 2.58
N ASP A 129 -2.24 -1.91 3.47
CA ASP A 129 -3.61 -2.41 3.39
C ASP A 129 -4.63 -1.59 4.17
N LEU A 130 -5.91 -1.88 3.93
CA LEU A 130 -7.05 -1.34 4.68
C LEU A 130 -7.95 -2.51 5.10
N SER A 131 -8.60 -2.42 6.26
CA SER A 131 -9.74 -3.30 6.57
C SER A 131 -10.88 -3.07 5.57
N THR A 132 -11.59 -4.13 5.17
CA THR A 132 -12.53 -4.10 4.02
C THR A 132 -14.00 -3.89 4.37
N ASP A 133 -14.33 -3.75 5.66
CA ASP A 133 -15.70 -3.98 6.14
C ASP A 133 -16.36 -2.72 6.71
N THR A 134 -15.88 -1.54 6.33
CA THR A 134 -16.46 -0.27 6.79
C THR A 134 -17.83 -0.05 6.16
N LEU A 135 -18.90 -0.21 6.95
CA LEU A 135 -20.29 -0.04 6.51
C LEU A 135 -20.59 1.42 6.15
N THR A 136 -21.67 1.67 5.40
CA THR A 136 -22.10 3.04 5.05
C THR A 136 -22.51 3.88 6.26
N SER A 137 -22.78 3.24 7.41
CA SER A 137 -22.98 3.92 8.69
C SER A 137 -21.68 4.47 9.32
N GLY A 138 -20.52 4.23 8.69
CA GLY A 138 -19.22 4.51 9.27
C GLY A 138 -18.76 3.39 10.21
N GLY A 139 -17.70 3.66 10.96
CA GLY A 139 -17.10 2.75 11.93
C GLY A 139 -15.58 2.77 11.89
N ASN A 140 -14.97 1.79 12.55
CA ASN A 140 -13.51 1.73 12.64
C ASN A 140 -12.89 1.22 11.34
N LEU A 141 -11.92 1.98 10.83
CA LEU A 141 -11.04 1.60 9.75
C LEU A 141 -9.65 1.32 10.33
N THR A 142 -9.11 0.13 10.05
CA THR A 142 -7.71 -0.19 10.32
C THR A 142 -6.89 0.00 9.05
N ILE A 143 -5.89 0.86 9.11
CA ILE A 143 -4.94 1.12 8.05
C ILE A 143 -3.65 0.38 8.38
N PHE A 144 -3.32 -0.64 7.61
CA PHE A 144 -2.09 -1.42 7.76
C PHE A 144 -0.96 -0.81 6.95
N GLY A 145 0.25 -0.82 7.50
CA GLY A 145 1.37 -0.13 6.87
C GLY A 145 2.72 -0.34 7.53
N ARG A 146 3.59 0.63 7.28
CA ARG A 146 4.95 0.71 7.82
C ARG A 146 5.27 2.15 8.14
N PHE A 147 6.14 2.33 9.14
CA PHE A 147 6.69 3.62 9.52
C PHE A 147 5.65 4.63 9.98
N PHE A 148 4.52 4.14 10.48
CA PHE A 148 3.65 5.00 11.26
C PHE A 148 4.35 5.39 12.55
N LYS A 149 4.25 6.67 12.91
CA LYS A 149 4.81 7.23 14.13
C LYS A 149 3.66 7.63 15.02
N PRO A 150 3.80 7.52 16.36
CA PRO A 150 2.87 8.10 17.30
C PRO A 150 2.92 9.63 17.20
N GLU A 151 2.24 10.18 16.21
CA GLU A 151 2.09 11.60 15.91
C GLU A 151 0.63 11.85 15.52
N GLU A 152 0.19 13.11 15.57
CA GLU A 152 -1.16 13.48 15.11
C GLU A 152 -1.22 13.42 13.58
N TYR A 153 -1.71 12.30 13.05
CA TYR A 153 -2.02 12.17 11.63
C TYR A 153 -3.29 12.92 11.26
N ILE A 154 -3.24 13.68 10.17
CA ILE A 154 -4.44 14.16 9.50
C ILE A 154 -4.77 13.17 8.39
N ILE A 155 -5.83 12.39 8.60
CA ILE A 155 -6.30 11.41 7.62
C ILE A 155 -7.42 12.04 6.79
N LYS A 156 -7.23 12.05 5.47
CA LYS A 156 -8.20 12.57 4.50
C LYS A 156 -8.80 11.40 3.75
N ILE A 157 -10.12 11.40 3.65
CA ILE A 157 -10.88 10.53 2.75
C ILE A 157 -11.66 11.45 1.82
N ASP A 158 -11.53 11.25 0.51
CA ASP A 158 -12.21 12.06 -0.50
C ASP A 158 -11.86 13.56 -0.43
N ASN A 159 -10.59 13.85 -0.09
CA ASN A 159 -10.07 15.20 0.17
C ASN A 159 -10.72 15.94 1.36
N VAL A 160 -11.60 15.27 2.12
CA VAL A 160 -12.17 15.83 3.34
C VAL A 160 -11.15 15.71 4.47
N LYS A 161 -10.75 16.85 5.05
CA LYS A 161 -9.90 16.88 6.23
C LYS A 161 -10.63 16.21 7.39
N ASN A 162 -9.93 15.35 8.14
CA ASN A 162 -10.50 14.52 9.19
C ASN A 162 -11.63 13.60 8.67
N GLY A 163 -11.52 13.15 7.42
CA GLY A 163 -12.39 12.11 6.87
C GLY A 163 -12.22 10.75 7.57
N CYS A 164 -11.20 10.60 8.40
CA CYS A 164 -11.09 9.55 9.42
C CYS A 164 -10.51 10.15 10.71
N ILE A 165 -11.21 10.01 11.83
CA ILE A 165 -10.80 10.56 13.13
C ILE A 165 -9.81 9.59 13.77
N LEU A 166 -8.58 10.02 14.00
CA LEU A 166 -7.53 9.17 14.56
C LEU A 166 -7.91 8.65 15.96
N LEU A 167 -7.88 7.33 16.15
CA LEU A 167 -8.13 6.68 17.44
C LEU A 167 -6.84 6.11 18.04
N GLU A 168 -6.05 5.41 17.23
CA GLU A 168 -4.85 4.71 17.68
C GLU A 168 -3.77 4.71 16.60
N VAL A 169 -2.50 4.80 17.01
CA VAL A 169 -1.36 4.42 16.19
C VAL A 169 -0.58 3.34 16.92
N SER A 170 -0.27 2.24 16.23
CA SER A 170 0.54 1.17 16.78
C SER A 170 1.91 1.66 17.25
N LYS A 171 2.35 1.16 18.41
CA LYS A 171 3.72 1.41 18.92
C LYS A 171 4.81 0.86 18.00
N ASN A 172 4.48 -0.14 17.20
CA ASN A 172 5.40 -0.75 16.23
C ASN A 172 5.35 -0.05 14.86
N GLY A 173 4.45 0.93 14.69
CA GLY A 173 4.33 1.69 13.45
C GLY A 173 3.79 0.89 12.26
N ASP A 174 3.04 -0.18 12.52
CA ASP A 174 2.54 -1.13 11.53
C ASP A 174 1.02 -1.02 11.26
N TYR A 175 0.27 -0.33 12.11
CA TYR A 175 -1.12 0.02 11.84
C TYR A 175 -1.55 1.35 12.48
N ILE A 176 -2.62 1.91 11.93
CA ILE A 176 -3.39 3.04 12.47
C ILE A 176 -4.86 2.58 12.55
N VAL A 177 -5.56 2.94 13.62
CA VAL A 177 -7.02 2.80 13.72
C VAL A 177 -7.64 4.18 13.75
N CYS A 178 -8.68 4.39 12.94
CA CYS A 178 -9.41 5.64 12.90
C CYS A 178 -10.92 5.39 12.69
N GLU A 179 -11.74 6.32 13.14
CA GLU A 179 -13.20 6.29 12.99
C GLU A 179 -13.60 7.02 11.71
N VAL A 180 -14.19 6.30 10.77
CA VAL A 180 -14.76 6.84 9.54
C VAL A 180 -16.21 7.25 9.81
N PRO A 181 -16.63 8.48 9.47
CA PRO A 181 -18.02 8.90 9.61
C PRO A 181 -18.94 8.13 8.64
N PRO A 182 -20.28 8.25 8.79
CA PRO A 182 -21.21 7.76 7.79
C PRO A 182 -20.93 8.32 6.39
N GLY A 183 -21.09 7.49 5.37
CA GLY A 183 -20.88 7.87 3.97
C GLY A 183 -21.15 6.71 3.00
N THR A 184 -21.01 7.00 1.71
CA THR A 184 -21.33 6.06 0.63
C THR A 184 -20.26 6.10 -0.47
N GLY A 185 -20.26 5.08 -1.34
CA GLY A 185 -19.41 5.02 -2.52
C GLY A 185 -18.08 4.30 -2.35
N GLY A 186 -17.42 4.08 -3.47
CA GLY A 186 -16.15 3.37 -3.56
C GLY A 186 -15.04 4.21 -4.18
N ASN A 187 -13.81 3.70 -4.12
CA ASN A 187 -12.63 4.28 -4.77
C ASN A 187 -12.28 5.72 -4.34
N LYS A 188 -12.65 6.10 -3.11
CA LYS A 188 -12.33 7.41 -2.54
C LYS A 188 -10.83 7.51 -2.26
N PRO A 189 -10.16 8.61 -2.62
CA PRO A 189 -8.75 8.77 -2.28
C PRO A 189 -8.58 8.89 -0.76
N LEU A 190 -7.79 7.99 -0.18
CA LEU A 190 -7.34 8.01 1.20
C LEU A 190 -5.88 8.48 1.24
N GLN A 191 -5.63 9.49 2.06
CA GLN A 191 -4.32 10.10 2.25
C GLN A 191 -4.03 10.25 3.74
N ILE A 192 -2.80 9.94 4.13
CA ILE A 192 -2.26 10.27 5.45
C ILE A 192 -1.33 11.46 5.25
N ASP A 193 -1.72 12.61 5.80
CA ASP A 193 -0.92 13.83 5.75
C ASP A 193 -0.04 13.91 6.98
N ASN A 194 1.28 13.92 6.77
CA ASN A 194 2.26 14.34 7.76
C ASN A 194 3.29 15.31 7.15
N THR A 195 2.79 16.28 6.39
CA THR A 195 3.45 17.50 5.90
C THR A 195 4.40 17.47 4.71
N LEU A 196 4.96 16.36 4.20
CA LEU A 196 5.78 16.44 2.96
C LEU A 196 5.78 15.24 2.00
N ASN A 197 5.23 14.08 2.36
CA ASN A 197 5.18 12.91 1.46
C ASN A 197 3.92 12.08 1.74
N PHE A 198 3.12 11.86 0.69
CA PHE A 198 1.82 11.19 0.81
C PHE A 198 1.92 9.74 0.35
N SER A 199 1.48 8.81 1.19
CA SER A 199 1.04 7.51 0.71
C SER A 199 -0.45 7.64 0.36
N ASN A 200 -0.80 7.27 -0.86
CA ASN A 200 -2.18 7.25 -1.34
C ASN A 200 -2.68 5.82 -1.45
N ARG A 201 -3.95 5.64 -1.14
CA ARG A 201 -4.70 4.42 -1.42
C ARG A 201 -6.15 4.76 -1.71
N THR A 202 -6.88 3.83 -2.30
CA THR A 202 -8.33 3.95 -2.42
C THR A 202 -9.01 3.31 -1.21
N PHE A 203 -9.98 4.01 -0.64
CA PHE A 203 -10.91 3.53 0.37
C PHE A 203 -12.29 3.37 -0.27
N SER A 204 -13.05 2.37 0.17
CA SER A 204 -14.43 2.14 -0.26
C SER A 204 -15.25 1.76 0.96
N TYR A 205 -16.48 2.27 1.03
CA TYR A 205 -17.48 1.68 1.91
C TYR A 205 -17.86 0.28 1.40
N ALA A 206 -18.27 -0.58 2.31
CA ALA A 206 -18.74 -1.92 1.98
C ALA A 206 -19.93 -1.84 1.01
N PRO A 207 -20.01 -2.74 0.02
CA PRO A 207 -21.15 -2.79 -0.90
C PRO A 207 -22.45 -3.09 -0.14
N PRO A 208 -23.61 -2.61 -0.62
CA PRO A 208 -24.91 -2.93 -0.03
C PRO A 208 -25.11 -4.44 0.00
N ALA A 209 -25.59 -4.97 1.12
CA ALA A 209 -25.84 -6.39 1.29
C ALA A 209 -27.25 -6.69 1.79
N ILE A 210 -28.07 -7.34 0.95
CA ILE A 210 -29.42 -7.79 1.30
C ILE A 210 -29.33 -9.17 1.95
N THR A 211 -29.96 -9.32 3.12
CA THR A 211 -30.05 -10.59 3.86
C THR A 211 -31.44 -11.21 3.83
N ASP A 212 -32.48 -10.40 3.63
CA ASP A 212 -33.87 -10.86 3.61
C ASP A 212 -34.73 -9.96 2.71
N ILE A 213 -35.69 -10.57 2.02
CA ILE A 213 -36.62 -9.91 1.10
C ILE A 213 -38.02 -10.39 1.45
N LYS A 214 -38.91 -9.46 1.80
CA LYS A 214 -40.32 -9.78 2.07
C LYS A 214 -41.23 -8.97 1.17
N TYR A 215 -42.16 -9.66 0.50
CA TYR A 215 -43.23 -8.99 -0.20
C TYR A 215 -44.45 -8.79 0.70
N ASN A 216 -44.93 -7.55 0.78
CA ASN A 216 -46.13 -7.20 1.49
C ASN A 216 -47.30 -7.02 0.52
N HIS A 217 -48.06 -8.09 0.32
CA HIS A 217 -49.23 -8.10 -0.56
C HIS A 217 -50.26 -7.00 -0.26
N LYS A 218 -50.40 -6.61 1.02
CA LYS A 218 -51.40 -5.60 1.43
C LYS A 218 -51.06 -4.20 0.92
N TYR A 219 -49.77 -3.89 0.80
CA TYR A 219 -49.29 -2.56 0.43
C TYR A 219 -48.53 -2.56 -0.90
N ASN A 220 -48.48 -3.69 -1.60
CA ASN A 220 -47.71 -3.92 -2.82
C ASN A 220 -46.29 -3.34 -2.73
N ASN A 221 -45.52 -3.75 -1.71
CA ASN A 221 -44.15 -3.30 -1.52
C ASN A 221 -43.20 -4.43 -1.14
N LEU A 222 -41.92 -4.23 -1.43
CA LEU A 222 -40.83 -5.10 -0.98
C LEU A 222 -40.16 -4.47 0.23
N ILE A 223 -39.97 -5.25 1.28
CA ILE A 223 -39.19 -4.88 2.45
C ILE A 223 -37.85 -5.61 2.33
N LEU A 224 -36.80 -4.84 2.10
CA LEU A 224 -35.43 -5.33 1.98
C LEU A 224 -34.73 -5.10 3.32
N THR A 225 -34.23 -6.16 3.94
CA THR A 225 -33.41 -6.06 5.16
C THR A 225 -31.98 -6.44 4.85
N GLY A 226 -31.01 -5.73 5.43
CA GLY A 226 -29.61 -5.90 5.12
C GLY A 226 -28.70 -4.85 5.76
N GLN A 227 -27.58 -4.56 5.10
CA GLN A 227 -26.56 -3.62 5.59
C GLN A 227 -25.98 -2.79 4.44
N SER A 228 -25.29 -1.71 4.77
CA SER A 228 -24.60 -0.82 3.81
C SER A 228 -25.51 -0.18 2.76
N PHE A 229 -26.75 0.11 3.14
CA PHE A 229 -27.80 0.61 2.24
C PHE A 229 -27.73 2.11 1.92
N GLY A 230 -26.71 2.84 2.36
CA GLY A 230 -26.67 4.31 2.45
C GLY A 230 -27.15 5.15 1.24
N GLU A 231 -27.31 6.45 1.46
CA GLU A 231 -27.90 7.37 0.47
C GLU A 231 -26.87 8.03 -0.48
N PRO A 232 -27.23 8.29 -1.76
CA PRO A 232 -28.44 7.81 -2.44
C PRO A 232 -28.29 6.34 -2.87
N CYS A 233 -29.40 5.58 -2.80
CA CYS A 233 -29.48 4.20 -3.24
C CYS A 233 -30.41 4.09 -4.45
N LYS A 234 -29.99 3.33 -5.45
CA LYS A 234 -30.78 2.95 -6.62
C LYS A 234 -30.99 1.44 -6.62
N ILE A 235 -32.24 1.01 -6.66
CA ILE A 235 -32.64 -0.39 -6.69
C ILE A 235 -33.34 -0.69 -8.02
N ILE A 236 -32.84 -1.67 -8.75
CA ILE A 236 -33.42 -2.20 -9.98
C ILE A 236 -33.88 -3.63 -9.70
N LEU A 237 -35.16 -3.88 -9.95
CA LEU A 237 -35.78 -5.19 -9.90
C LEU A 237 -35.78 -5.77 -11.32
N ASN A 238 -35.24 -6.98 -11.48
CA ASN A 238 -35.29 -7.70 -12.75
C ASN A 238 -36.26 -8.86 -12.60
N LEU A 239 -37.42 -8.72 -13.23
CA LEU A 239 -38.51 -9.69 -13.18
C LEU A 239 -38.77 -10.19 -14.60
N ASN A 240 -38.57 -11.50 -14.85
CA ASN A 240 -38.85 -12.12 -16.16
C ASN A 240 -38.23 -11.38 -17.38
N ARG A 241 -37.03 -10.80 -17.21
CA ARG A 241 -36.31 -9.96 -18.22
C ARG A 241 -36.89 -8.56 -18.46
N GLN A 242 -37.76 -8.09 -17.57
CA GLN A 242 -38.15 -6.68 -17.48
C GLN A 242 -37.43 -6.03 -16.32
N GLU A 243 -36.79 -4.89 -16.58
CA GLU A 243 -36.18 -4.06 -15.56
C GLU A 243 -37.21 -3.07 -15.04
N MET A 244 -37.37 -3.02 -13.71
CA MET A 244 -38.23 -2.05 -13.03
C MET A 244 -37.43 -1.33 -11.96
N GLU A 245 -37.56 -0.01 -11.88
CA GLU A 245 -36.90 0.77 -10.85
C GLU A 245 -37.79 0.86 -9.60
N CYS A 246 -37.13 0.83 -8.44
CA CYS A 246 -37.80 1.12 -7.20
C CYS A 246 -38.16 2.60 -7.10
N LEU A 247 -39.45 2.92 -7.04
CA LEU A 247 -39.91 4.29 -6.89
C LEU A 247 -39.70 4.74 -5.43
N TYR A 248 -38.83 5.73 -5.23
CA TYR A 248 -38.58 6.39 -3.94
C TYR A 248 -38.29 5.39 -2.80
N PRO A 249 -37.12 4.72 -2.78
CA PRO A 249 -36.77 3.82 -1.68
C PRO A 249 -36.85 4.57 -0.35
N VAL A 250 -37.74 4.11 0.54
CA VAL A 250 -37.92 4.70 1.86
C VAL A 250 -37.06 3.95 2.86
N TYR A 251 -36.16 4.66 3.53
CA TYR A 251 -35.36 4.11 4.61
C TYR A 251 -36.20 4.10 5.87
N ASP A 252 -36.58 2.90 6.32
CA ASP A 252 -37.16 2.73 7.65
C ASP A 252 -36.06 2.88 8.72
N ASN A 253 -34.86 2.37 8.43
CA ASN A 253 -33.64 2.53 9.22
C ASN A 253 -32.39 2.18 8.38
N ILE A 254 -31.19 2.21 8.98
CA ILE A 254 -29.90 1.92 8.30
C ILE A 254 -29.81 0.51 7.67
N SER A 255 -30.69 -0.40 8.07
CA SER A 255 -30.71 -1.81 7.67
C SER A 255 -31.97 -2.20 6.90
N THR A 256 -32.92 -1.28 6.68
CA THR A 256 -34.21 -1.62 6.08
C THR A 256 -34.62 -0.57 5.04
N ILE A 257 -34.82 -1.04 3.81
CA ILE A 257 -35.39 -0.25 2.72
C ILE A 257 -36.78 -0.80 2.38
N ILE A 258 -37.75 0.09 2.28
CA ILE A 258 -39.06 -0.21 1.70
C ILE A 258 -39.04 0.25 0.24
N CYS A 259 -39.29 -0.69 -0.65
CA CYS A 259 -39.28 -0.47 -2.08
C CYS A 259 -40.69 -0.60 -2.67
N LEU A 260 -41.15 0.45 -3.34
CA LEU A 260 -42.41 0.46 -4.08
C LEU A 260 -42.11 0.20 -5.56
N PRO A 261 -42.42 -0.98 -6.10
CA PRO A 261 -42.27 -1.26 -7.52
C PRO A 261 -43.25 -0.38 -8.33
N GLU A 262 -42.85 -0.04 -9.56
CA GLU A 262 -43.70 0.74 -10.48
C GLU A 262 -44.98 -0.02 -10.89
N GLU A 263 -44.92 -1.35 -10.94
CA GLU A 263 -46.04 -2.23 -11.29
C GLU A 263 -46.46 -3.12 -10.11
N ASP A 264 -47.69 -3.63 -10.16
CA ASP A 264 -48.22 -4.56 -9.16
C ASP A 264 -47.62 -5.96 -9.31
N LEU A 265 -46.83 -6.38 -8.32
CA LEU A 265 -46.17 -7.68 -8.31
C LEU A 265 -47.12 -8.84 -7.94
N SER A 266 -48.34 -8.55 -7.47
CA SER A 266 -49.29 -9.60 -7.07
C SER A 266 -49.83 -10.42 -8.25
N LEU A 267 -49.82 -9.84 -9.45
CA LEU A 267 -50.24 -10.50 -10.70
C LEU A 267 -49.18 -11.45 -11.24
N LEU A 268 -48.04 -11.51 -10.56
CA LEU A 268 -46.83 -12.06 -11.07
C LEU A 268 -46.40 -13.30 -10.24
N THR A 269 -46.94 -14.49 -10.55
CA THR A 269 -46.57 -15.77 -9.87
C THR A 269 -46.43 -16.97 -10.83
N PRO A 270 -45.54 -17.95 -10.55
CA PRO A 270 -44.38 -17.91 -9.65
C PRO A 270 -43.15 -17.34 -10.38
N PHE A 271 -42.44 -16.37 -9.81
CA PHE A 271 -41.28 -15.80 -10.49
C PHE A 271 -40.03 -15.73 -9.64
N SER A 272 -38.94 -16.19 -10.24
CA SER A 272 -37.59 -15.82 -9.85
C SER A 272 -37.33 -14.38 -10.26
N PHE A 273 -36.70 -13.61 -9.37
CA PHE A 273 -36.24 -12.25 -9.69
C PHE A 273 -34.79 -12.08 -9.27
N SER A 274 -34.16 -11.06 -9.85
CA SER A 274 -32.89 -10.56 -9.33
C SER A 274 -32.99 -9.10 -8.96
N ILE A 275 -32.44 -8.74 -7.80
CA ILE A 275 -32.36 -7.35 -7.35
C ILE A 275 -30.94 -6.87 -7.58
N GLU A 276 -30.77 -5.82 -8.36
CA GLU A 276 -29.56 -5.01 -8.38
C GLU A 276 -29.76 -3.83 -7.43
N ILE A 277 -28.90 -3.72 -6.44
CA ILE A 277 -28.86 -2.56 -5.54
C ILE A 277 -27.53 -1.85 -5.74
N SER A 278 -27.59 -0.54 -5.85
CA SER A 278 -26.42 0.30 -6.06
C SER A 278 -26.43 1.52 -5.16
N VAL A 279 -25.31 1.76 -4.48
CA VAL A 279 -25.11 2.89 -3.57
C VAL A 279 -23.87 3.63 -4.04
N ASP A 280 -24.05 4.86 -4.56
CA ASP A 280 -22.99 5.69 -5.16
C ASP A 280 -22.02 4.89 -6.06
N ASN A 281 -22.59 4.22 -7.07
CA ASN A 281 -21.91 3.37 -8.07
C ASN A 281 -21.27 2.07 -7.56
N VAL A 282 -21.40 1.74 -6.27
CA VAL A 282 -21.06 0.42 -5.74
C VAL A 282 -22.28 -0.49 -5.85
N LYS A 283 -22.16 -1.57 -6.63
CA LYS A 283 -23.27 -2.46 -7.01
C LYS A 283 -23.19 -3.81 -6.32
N SER A 284 -24.35 -4.38 -6.02
CA SER A 284 -24.53 -5.78 -5.60
C SER A 284 -25.72 -6.39 -6.32
N LEU A 285 -25.63 -7.68 -6.64
CA LEU A 285 -26.66 -8.46 -7.31
C LEU A 285 -27.15 -9.58 -6.39
N TYR A 286 -28.47 -9.70 -6.26
CA TYR A 286 -29.16 -10.70 -5.45
C TYR A 286 -30.12 -11.50 -6.32
N TYR A 287 -30.28 -12.78 -6.01
CA TYR A 287 -31.23 -13.67 -6.67
C TYR A 287 -32.11 -14.29 -5.60
N ASP A 288 -33.42 -14.28 -5.81
CA ASP A 288 -34.36 -14.87 -4.88
C ASP A 288 -35.58 -15.47 -5.60
N GLN A 289 -36.32 -16.31 -4.87
CA GLN A 289 -37.58 -16.91 -5.28
C GLN A 289 -38.59 -16.71 -4.14
N LEU A 290 -39.64 -15.93 -4.41
CA LEU A 290 -40.76 -15.70 -3.48
C LEU A 290 -41.93 -16.65 -3.77
#